data_AF-A0A7V9QL89-F1
#
_entry.id   AF-A0A7V9QL89-F1
#
_cell.length_a   1.000
_cell.length_b   1.000
_cell.length_c   1.000
_cell.angle_alpha   90.00
_cell.angle_beta   90.00
_cell.angle_gamma   90.00
#
_symmetry.space_group_name_H-M   'P 1'
#
loop_
_entity.id
_entity.type
_entity.pdbx_description
1 polymer ?
#
loop_
_entity_poly.entity_id
_entity_poly.type
_entity_poly.pdbx_seq_one_letter_code
_entity_poly.pdbx_strand_id
1 'polypeptide(L)'
;HGRDFMADVCEQWEAAFRAALTPATRRVVLRFGVVLGRDGGALPVLASLARWGLGGSVGSGHQYMSWIHLDDLIAIVDRTIASPEMTGPYNAANHVPATNAVFMQRLRHAVHRPWSPPVPEFAVNIGSFIIGTEPSLALHGQRCVPRRLDEEGFTFAHENLDEALRGLLS
;
A
#
# COMPACT_ATOMS: atom_id res chain seq x y z
N HIS A 1 9.12 -12.53 -9.33
CA HIS A 1 8.72 -13.46 -8.27
C HIS A 1 9.72 -13.34 -7.13
N GLY A 2 9.26 -12.81 -5.98
CA GLY A 2 10.08 -12.62 -4.78
C GLY A 2 10.21 -13.94 -4.04
N ARG A 3 11.37 -14.20 -3.43
CA ARG A 3 11.60 -15.37 -2.57
C ARG A 3 11.36 -14.99 -1.11
N ASP A 4 10.22 -14.37 -0.82
CA ASP A 4 9.82 -13.97 0.51
C ASP A 4 8.47 -14.61 0.89
N PHE A 5 8.25 -14.85 2.19
CA PHE A 5 7.06 -15.55 2.69
C PHE A 5 5.75 -14.91 2.21
N MET A 6 5.73 -13.58 2.06
CA MET A 6 4.56 -12.86 1.56
C MET A 6 4.29 -13.15 0.07
N ALA A 7 5.32 -13.28 -0.77
CA ALA A 7 5.12 -13.75 -2.14
C ALA A 7 4.51 -15.16 -2.16
N ASP A 8 4.98 -16.06 -1.31
CA ASP A 8 4.44 -17.43 -1.23
C ASP A 8 2.96 -17.44 -0.79
N VAL A 9 2.58 -16.60 0.18
CA VAL A 9 1.18 -16.45 0.61
C VAL A 9 0.31 -15.89 -0.53
N CYS A 10 0.79 -14.85 -1.22
CA CYS A 10 0.07 -14.29 -2.37
C CYS A 10 -0.10 -15.33 -3.49
N GLU A 11 0.94 -16.09 -3.81
CA GLU A 11 0.89 -17.12 -4.83
C GLU A 11 -0.10 -18.23 -4.47
N GLN A 12 -0.16 -18.63 -3.20
CA GLN A 12 -1.13 -19.61 -2.71
C GLN A 12 -2.57 -19.10 -2.78
N TRP A 13 -2.83 -17.85 -2.35
CA TRP A 13 -4.16 -17.26 -2.45
C TRP A 13 -4.63 -17.13 -3.89
N GLU A 14 -3.75 -16.68 -4.78
CA GLU A 14 -4.09 -16.60 -6.21
C GLU A 14 -4.26 -17.98 -6.85
N ALA A 15 -3.49 -18.99 -6.42
CA ALA A 15 -3.66 -20.37 -6.87
C ALA A 15 -5.02 -20.93 -6.45
N ALA A 16 -5.41 -20.73 -5.19
CA ALA A 16 -6.73 -21.13 -4.68
C ALA A 16 -7.86 -20.42 -5.45
N PHE A 17 -7.72 -19.11 -5.70
CA PHE A 17 -8.66 -18.35 -6.52
C PHE A 17 -8.76 -18.85 -7.96
N ARG A 18 -7.62 -19.22 -8.57
CA ARG A 18 -7.60 -19.80 -9.93
C ARG A 18 -8.22 -21.18 -9.99
N ALA A 19 -8.05 -22.00 -8.95
CA ALA A 19 -8.58 -23.36 -8.86
C ALA A 19 -10.10 -23.42 -8.64
N ALA A 20 -10.73 -22.33 -8.17
CA ALA A 20 -12.16 -22.28 -7.95
C ALA A 20 -12.96 -22.45 -9.26
N LEU A 21 -13.81 -23.48 -9.31
CA LEU A 21 -14.71 -23.78 -10.43
C LEU A 21 -15.89 -22.81 -10.46
N THR A 22 -15.70 -21.69 -11.17
CA THR A 22 -16.71 -20.62 -11.30
C THR A 22 -16.88 -20.23 -12.77
N PRO A 23 -17.30 -21.16 -13.66
CA PRO A 23 -17.28 -20.96 -15.12
C PRO A 23 -18.21 -19.83 -15.60
N ALA A 24 -19.24 -19.48 -14.82
CA ALA A 24 -20.16 -18.38 -15.12
C ALA A 24 -19.76 -17.05 -14.45
N THR A 25 -18.66 -17.01 -13.70
CA THR A 25 -18.26 -15.84 -12.91
C THR A 25 -16.95 -15.27 -13.43
N ARG A 26 -16.97 -14.00 -13.82
CA ARG A 26 -15.77 -13.24 -14.15
C ARG A 26 -14.88 -13.08 -12.92
N ARG A 27 -13.57 -13.17 -13.12
CA ARG A 27 -12.58 -13.19 -12.04
C ARG A 27 -11.60 -12.03 -12.17
N VAL A 28 -11.49 -11.24 -11.11
CA VAL A 28 -10.52 -10.14 -10.99
C VAL A 28 -9.76 -10.32 -9.68
N VAL A 29 -8.44 -10.16 -9.73
CA VAL A 29 -7.57 -10.16 -8.55
C VAL A 29 -7.02 -8.75 -8.39
N LEU A 30 -7.30 -8.12 -7.25
CA LEU A 30 -6.72 -6.83 -6.93
C LEU A 30 -5.53 -7.03 -5.98
N ARG A 31 -4.37 -6.48 -6.37
CA ARG A 31 -3.15 -6.45 -5.57
C ARG A 31 -3.00 -5.05 -5.00
N PHE A 32 -3.26 -4.89 -3.72
CA PHE A 32 -3.27 -3.58 -3.08
C PHE A 32 -1.86 -3.12 -2.71
N GLY A 33 -1.58 -1.84 -2.95
CA GLY A 33 -0.55 -1.13 -2.21
C GLY A 33 -0.99 -0.86 -0.77
N VAL A 34 -0.19 -0.10 -0.03
CA VAL A 34 -0.58 0.42 1.28
C VAL A 34 -1.73 1.40 1.11
N VAL A 35 -2.90 1.01 1.62
CA VAL A 35 -4.11 1.83 1.57
C VAL A 35 -4.02 2.94 2.59
N LEU A 36 -4.13 4.18 2.12
CA LEU A 36 -4.13 5.38 2.94
C LEU A 36 -5.58 5.82 3.17
N GLY A 37 -6.04 5.73 4.42
CA GLY A 37 -7.34 6.20 4.86
C GLY A 37 -7.24 6.98 6.17
N ARG A 38 -8.19 7.89 6.39
CA ARG A 38 -8.20 8.79 7.57
C ARG A 38 -8.39 8.01 8.87
N ASP A 39 -9.31 7.05 8.87
CA ASP A 39 -9.77 6.35 10.08
C ASP A 39 -9.40 4.85 10.08
N GLY A 40 -8.49 4.42 9.20
CA GLY A 40 -8.15 3.00 9.07
C GLY A 40 -6.86 2.72 8.32
N GLY A 41 -6.48 1.44 8.32
CA GLY A 41 -5.23 0.99 7.71
C GLY A 41 -3.99 1.44 8.49
N ALA A 42 -2.86 1.52 7.79
CA ALA A 42 -1.57 1.84 8.41
C ALA A 42 -1.39 3.34 8.73
N LEU A 43 -2.11 4.23 8.04
CA LEU A 43 -1.87 5.67 8.11
C LEU A 43 -2.08 6.27 9.51
N PRO A 44 -3.16 5.99 10.26
CA PRO A 44 -3.35 6.58 11.59
C PRO A 44 -2.23 6.20 12.58
N VAL A 45 -1.77 4.95 12.51
CA VAL A 45 -0.68 4.44 13.35
C VAL A 45 0.63 5.13 13.00
N LEU A 46 0.99 5.17 11.71
CA LEU A 46 2.20 5.85 11.24
C LEU A 46 2.17 7.35 11.56
N ALA A 47 1.02 8.01 11.38
CA ALA A 47 0.85 9.42 11.71
C ALA A 47 0.97 9.68 13.21
N SER A 48 0.43 8.80 14.05
CA SER A 48 0.62 8.87 15.50
C SER A 48 2.11 8.79 15.85
N LEU A 49 2.81 7.76 15.37
CA LEU A 49 4.26 7.62 15.61
C LEU A 49 5.04 8.85 15.13
N ALA A 50 4.72 9.39 13.95
CA ALA A 50 5.32 10.62 13.44
C ALA A 50 5.07 11.83 14.37
N ARG A 51 3.84 11.99 14.89
CA ARG A 51 3.50 13.07 15.84
C ARG A 51 4.27 12.98 17.16
N TRP A 52 4.65 11.77 17.57
CA TRP A 52 5.49 11.50 18.76
C TRP A 52 7.00 11.54 18.46
N GLY A 53 7.41 11.90 17.24
CA GLY A 53 8.82 11.97 16.86
C GLY A 53 9.44 10.62 16.47
N LEU A 54 8.64 9.56 16.39
CA LEU A 54 9.03 8.19 16.03
C LEU A 54 8.75 7.86 14.55
N GLY A 55 8.59 8.87 13.71
CA GLY A 55 8.26 8.72 12.28
C GLY A 55 9.49 8.61 11.37
N GLY A 56 10.56 7.94 11.81
CA GLY A 56 11.77 7.73 11.00
C GLY A 56 11.56 6.71 9.88
N SER A 57 12.52 6.61 8.96
CA SER A 57 12.54 5.51 7.98
C SER A 57 12.77 4.17 8.68
N VAL A 58 12.23 3.09 8.12
CA VAL A 58 12.45 1.72 8.61
C VAL A 58 13.67 1.12 7.94
N GLY A 59 14.63 0.64 8.74
CA GLY A 59 15.86 0.02 8.23
C GLY A 59 16.62 0.94 7.27
N SER A 60 16.97 0.45 6.08
CA SER A 60 17.65 1.25 5.05
C SER A 60 16.80 2.38 4.46
N GLY A 61 15.46 2.29 4.52
CA GLY A 61 14.52 3.25 3.96
C GLY A 61 14.40 3.23 2.43
N HIS A 62 15.16 2.40 1.71
CA HIS A 62 15.17 2.33 0.24
C HIS A 62 14.04 1.47 -0.34
N GLN A 63 13.41 0.64 0.50
CA GLN A 63 12.33 -0.23 0.06
C GLN A 63 11.15 0.60 -0.45
N TYR A 64 10.57 0.18 -1.57
CA TYR A 64 9.42 0.86 -2.16
C TYR A 64 8.15 0.62 -1.34
N MET A 65 7.41 1.69 -1.11
CA MET A 65 6.08 1.69 -0.52
C MET A 65 5.11 2.15 -1.61
N SER A 66 4.59 1.16 -2.35
CA SER A 66 3.47 1.39 -3.26
C SER A 66 2.23 1.69 -2.41
N TRP A 67 1.54 2.78 -2.70
CA TRP A 67 0.44 3.28 -1.87
C TRP A 67 -0.77 3.59 -2.75
N ILE A 68 -1.96 3.69 -2.15
CA ILE A 68 -3.18 4.13 -2.82
C ILE A 68 -4.09 4.86 -1.84
N HIS A 69 -4.78 5.91 -2.29
CA HIS A 69 -5.81 6.57 -1.48
C HIS A 69 -7.05 5.66 -1.37
N LEU A 70 -7.73 5.66 -0.22
CA LEU A 70 -8.91 4.81 -0.01
C LEU A 70 -9.99 5.06 -1.08
N ASP A 71 -10.24 6.31 -1.44
CA ASP A 71 -11.26 6.66 -2.44
C ASP A 71 -10.92 6.11 -3.83
N ASP A 72 -9.64 6.15 -4.24
CA ASP A 72 -9.20 5.56 -5.50
C ASP A 72 -9.33 4.04 -5.48
N LEU A 73 -9.05 3.40 -4.34
CA LEU A 73 -9.25 1.97 -4.19
C LEU A 73 -10.73 1.60 -4.34
N ILE A 74 -11.64 2.36 -3.71
CA ILE A 74 -13.09 2.15 -3.84
C ILE A 74 -13.51 2.30 -5.30
N ALA A 75 -13.04 3.35 -5.99
CA ALA A 75 -13.33 3.57 -7.41
C ALA A 75 -12.81 2.43 -8.31
N ILE A 76 -11.65 1.85 -8.00
CA ILE A 76 -11.17 0.64 -8.69
C ILE A 76 -12.10 -0.53 -8.43
N VAL A 77 -12.50 -0.78 -7.18
CA VAL A 77 -13.44 -1.86 -6.83
C VAL A 77 -14.76 -1.70 -7.59
N ASP A 78 -15.35 -0.51 -7.59
CA ASP A 78 -16.57 -0.21 -8.33
C ASP A 78 -16.39 -0.48 -9.83
N ARG A 79 -15.25 -0.08 -10.39
CA ARG A 79 -14.92 -0.37 -11.78
C ARG A 79 -14.76 -1.85 -12.06
N THR A 80 -14.19 -2.64 -11.14
CA THR A 80 -14.11 -4.10 -11.32
C THR A 80 -15.49 -4.75 -11.40
N ILE A 81 -16.48 -4.19 -10.70
CA ILE A 81 -17.86 -4.67 -10.73
C ILE A 81 -18.53 -4.22 -12.05
N ALA A 82 -18.38 -2.94 -12.40
CA ALA A 82 -19.06 -2.34 -13.54
C ALA A 82 -18.49 -2.75 -14.92
N SER A 83 -17.19 -3.03 -15.01
CA SER A 83 -16.53 -3.35 -16.28
C SER A 83 -16.46 -4.85 -16.54
N PRO A 84 -17.22 -5.38 -17.53
CA PRO A 84 -17.17 -6.80 -17.88
C PRO A 84 -15.83 -7.23 -18.51
N GLU A 85 -15.04 -6.28 -19.02
CA GLU A 85 -13.76 -6.55 -19.67
C GLU A 85 -12.62 -6.76 -18.66
N MET A 86 -12.78 -6.26 -17.43
CA MET A 86 -11.75 -6.41 -16.41
C MET A 86 -11.64 -7.86 -15.95
N THR A 87 -10.49 -8.48 -16.22
CA THR A 87 -10.21 -9.88 -15.90
C THR A 87 -8.77 -10.09 -15.46
N GLY A 88 -8.54 -11.04 -14.56
CA GLY A 88 -7.20 -11.37 -14.08
C GLY A 88 -6.64 -10.35 -13.07
N PRO A 89 -5.31 -10.26 -12.92
CA PRO A 89 -4.68 -9.44 -11.89
C PRO A 89 -4.56 -7.96 -12.30
N TYR A 90 -4.79 -7.08 -11.32
CA TYR A 90 -4.60 -5.64 -11.40
C TYR A 90 -3.86 -5.16 -10.14
N ASN A 91 -2.86 -4.28 -10.34
CA ASN A 91 -2.23 -3.57 -9.23
C ASN A 91 -3.08 -2.34 -8.90
N ALA A 92 -3.67 -2.32 -7.71
CA ALA A 92 -4.36 -1.17 -7.16
C ALA A 92 -3.36 -0.39 -6.29
N ALA A 93 -2.53 0.38 -6.98
CA ALA A 93 -1.51 1.25 -6.43
C ALA A 93 -1.41 2.50 -7.30
N ASN A 94 -0.92 3.60 -6.73
CA ASN A 94 -0.69 4.85 -7.45
C ASN A 94 0.49 4.72 -8.44
N HIS A 95 0.55 5.58 -9.47
CA HIS A 95 1.57 5.57 -10.51
C HIS A 95 2.99 5.80 -9.96
N VAL A 96 3.12 6.62 -8.92
CA VAL A 96 4.41 7.04 -8.36
C VAL A 96 4.61 6.42 -6.98
N PRO A 97 5.23 5.22 -6.89
CA PRO A 97 5.59 4.64 -5.60
C PRO A 97 6.68 5.49 -4.94
N ALA A 98 6.58 5.67 -3.63
CA ALA A 98 7.61 6.33 -2.83
C ALA A 98 8.54 5.27 -2.23
N THR A 99 9.77 5.62 -1.88
CA THR A 99 10.55 4.79 -0.95
C THR A 99 10.04 5.03 0.47
N ASN A 100 10.28 4.11 1.40
CA ASN A 100 9.92 4.28 2.81
C ASN A 100 10.49 5.60 3.38
N ALA A 101 11.74 5.94 3.06
CA ALA A 101 12.35 7.20 3.48
C ALA A 101 11.59 8.43 2.97
N VAL A 102 11.20 8.44 1.69
CA VAL A 102 10.41 9.52 1.09
C VAL A 102 9.02 9.56 1.70
N PHE A 103 8.33 8.43 1.84
CA PHE A 103 7.01 8.35 2.44
C PHE A 103 7.00 8.92 3.86
N MET A 104 7.93 8.46 4.71
CA MET A 104 8.02 8.89 6.10
C MET A 104 8.41 10.38 6.21
N GLN A 105 9.25 10.90 5.31
CA GLN A 105 9.51 12.33 5.23
C GLN A 105 8.24 13.13 4.93
N ARG A 106 7.49 12.73 3.91
CA ARG A 106 6.25 13.40 3.47
C ARG A 106 5.18 13.35 4.56
N LEU A 107 5.07 12.20 5.25
CA LEU A 107 4.20 12.02 6.41
C LEU A 107 4.53 13.00 7.54
N ARG A 108 5.82 13.12 7.92
CA ARG A 108 6.24 14.06 8.97
C ARG A 108 5.93 15.51 8.61
N HIS A 109 6.12 15.89 7.34
CA HIS A 109 5.75 17.22 6.85
C HIS A 109 4.23 17.46 6.97
N ALA A 110 3.41 16.48 6.60
CA ALA A 110 1.95 16.58 6.70
C ALA A 110 1.45 16.72 8.15
N VAL A 111 2.18 16.20 9.14
CA VAL A 111 1.85 16.35 10.57
C VAL A 111 2.68 17.44 11.28
N HIS A 112 3.37 18.31 10.53
CA HIS A 112 4.18 19.41 11.05
C HIS A 112 5.27 18.99 12.05
N ARG A 113 6.01 17.92 11.75
CA ARG A 113 7.12 17.44 12.58
C ARG A 113 8.47 17.50 11.84
N PRO A 114 9.57 17.78 12.55
CA PRO A 114 10.92 17.82 11.97
C PRO A 114 11.41 16.40 11.63
N TRP A 115 12.69 16.28 11.26
CA TRP A 115 13.32 14.99 11.01
C TRP A 115 13.29 14.07 12.25
N SER A 116 13.14 12.77 12.02
CA SER A 116 13.19 11.71 13.02
C SER A 116 14.27 10.69 12.66
N PRO A 117 15.01 10.13 13.64
CA PRO A 117 16.01 9.10 13.37
C PRO A 117 15.37 7.82 12.82
N PRO A 118 16.06 7.07 11.94
CA PRO A 118 15.58 5.80 11.43
C PRO A 118 15.22 4.83 12.56
N VAL A 119 14.11 4.11 12.38
CA VAL A 119 13.67 3.06 13.29
C VAL A 119 14.50 1.80 13.01
N PRO A 120 15.24 1.28 14.01
CA PRO A 120 15.98 0.03 13.84
C PRO A 120 15.05 -1.14 13.48
N GLU A 121 15.51 -2.05 12.64
CA GLU A 121 14.70 -3.18 12.15
C GLU A 121 14.13 -4.04 13.30
N PHE A 122 14.87 -4.19 14.40
CA PHE A 122 14.40 -4.94 15.57
C PHE A 122 13.18 -4.28 16.25
N ALA A 123 13.05 -2.95 16.20
CA ALA A 123 11.93 -2.23 16.80
C ALA A 123 10.65 -2.42 15.95
N VAL A 124 10.80 -2.61 14.64
CA VAL A 124 9.69 -2.95 13.74
C VAL A 124 9.19 -4.37 14.00
N ASN A 125 10.08 -5.33 14.25
CA ASN A 125 9.70 -6.70 14.62
C ASN A 125 8.90 -6.75 15.95
N ILE A 126 9.20 -5.85 16.89
CA ILE A 126 8.46 -5.74 18.17
C ILE A 126 7.10 -5.05 17.93
N GLY A 127 7.07 -3.97 17.15
CA GLY A 127 5.82 -3.27 16.80
C GLY A 127 4.86 -4.12 15.96
N SER A 128 5.40 -4.96 15.07
CA SER A 128 4.63 -5.87 14.22
C SER A 128 3.95 -6.97 15.03
N PHE A 129 4.58 -7.43 16.11
CA PHE A 129 4.00 -8.36 17.08
C PHE A 129 2.82 -7.72 17.86
N ILE A 130 2.88 -6.41 18.12
CA ILE A 130 1.82 -5.66 18.81
C ILE A 130 0.65 -5.32 17.86
N ILE A 131 0.95 -5.02 16.59
CA ILE A 131 -0.04 -4.65 15.56
C ILE A 131 -0.64 -5.90 14.88
N GLY A 132 -0.09 -7.09 15.12
CA GLY A 132 -0.55 -8.34 14.50
C GLY A 132 -0.29 -8.43 13.00
N THR A 133 0.67 -7.64 12.51
CA THR A 133 1.07 -7.59 11.09
C THR A 133 2.42 -8.25 10.89
N GLU A 134 2.68 -8.82 9.71
CA GLU A 134 3.96 -9.46 9.45
C GLU A 134 5.08 -8.43 9.20
N PRO A 135 6.23 -8.52 9.88
CA PRO A 135 7.33 -7.57 9.73
C PRO A 135 7.96 -7.56 8.33
N SER A 136 7.84 -8.66 7.59
CA SER A 136 8.32 -8.76 6.21
C SER A 136 7.67 -7.71 5.29
N LEU A 137 6.42 -7.31 5.57
CA LEU A 137 5.68 -6.30 4.81
C LEU A 137 6.29 -4.89 4.91
N ALA A 138 6.92 -4.57 6.05
CA ALA A 138 7.60 -3.30 6.26
C ALA A 138 9.05 -3.29 5.74
N LEU A 139 9.66 -4.48 5.67
CA LEU A 139 11.07 -4.68 5.30
C LEU A 139 11.26 -4.95 3.80
N HIS A 140 10.27 -5.55 3.13
CA HIS A 140 10.30 -5.86 1.70
C HIS A 140 9.28 -5.01 0.95
N GLY A 141 9.78 -4.05 0.20
CA GLY A 141 8.96 -3.13 -0.59
C GLY A 141 8.82 -3.59 -2.04
N GLN A 142 7.59 -3.71 -2.53
CA GLN A 142 7.34 -3.98 -3.95
C GLN A 142 7.01 -2.69 -4.68
N ARG A 143 7.60 -2.52 -5.88
CA ARG A 143 7.29 -1.44 -6.81
C ARG A 143 6.12 -1.88 -7.70
N CYS A 144 4.90 -1.63 -7.23
CA CYS A 144 3.66 -1.95 -7.93
C CYS A 144 3.18 -0.70 -8.67
N VAL A 145 3.09 -0.79 -9.99
CA VAL A 145 2.58 0.29 -10.86
C VAL A 145 1.29 -0.20 -11.52
N PRO A 146 0.24 0.63 -11.63
CA PRO A 146 -1.09 0.28 -12.12
C PRO A 146 -1.19 0.18 -13.66
N ARG A 147 -0.21 -0.41 -14.34
CA ARG A 147 -0.10 -0.39 -15.82
C ARG A 147 -1.41 -0.69 -16.57
N ARG A 148 -2.14 -1.73 -16.16
CA ARG A 148 -3.41 -2.09 -16.81
C ARG A 148 -4.52 -1.09 -16.57
N LEU A 149 -4.59 -0.49 -15.38
CA LEU A 149 -5.55 0.57 -15.11
C LEU A 149 -5.22 1.79 -15.98
N ASP A 150 -3.92 2.10 -16.17
CA ASP A 150 -3.45 3.19 -17.03
C ASP A 150 -3.81 2.93 -18.51
N GLU A 151 -3.51 1.73 -19.02
CA GLU A 151 -3.83 1.29 -20.39
C GLU A 151 -5.34 1.28 -20.65
N GLU A 152 -6.14 1.01 -19.62
CA GLU A 152 -7.61 1.01 -19.69
C GLU A 152 -8.22 2.39 -19.37
N GLY A 153 -7.40 3.43 -19.14
CA GLY A 153 -7.87 4.80 -18.92
C GLY A 153 -8.57 5.02 -17.58
N PHE A 154 -8.10 4.39 -16.50
CA PHE A 154 -8.50 4.76 -15.14
C PHE A 154 -7.88 6.10 -14.74
N THR A 155 -8.65 6.96 -14.09
CA THR A 155 -8.19 8.25 -13.57
C THR A 155 -8.18 8.20 -12.06
N PHE A 156 -7.03 8.47 -11.46
CA PHE A 156 -6.89 8.57 -10.01
C PHE A 156 -7.28 9.99 -9.56
N ALA A 157 -8.12 10.08 -8.54
CA ALA A 157 -8.47 11.34 -7.91
C ALA A 157 -7.31 11.87 -7.03
N HIS A 158 -6.46 10.98 -6.50
CA HIS A 158 -5.39 11.35 -5.57
C HIS A 158 -4.00 10.87 -6.04
N GLU A 159 -3.48 11.47 -7.11
CA GLU A 159 -2.16 11.14 -7.67
C GLU A 159 -0.99 11.61 -6.78
N ASN A 160 -1.14 12.75 -6.09
CA ASN A 160 -0.06 13.37 -5.35
C ASN A 160 -0.05 12.93 -3.87
N LEU A 161 1.06 12.29 -3.44
CA LEU A 161 1.22 11.79 -2.07
C LEU A 161 1.14 12.91 -1.02
N ASP A 162 1.74 14.07 -1.25
CA ASP A 162 1.71 15.18 -0.29
C ASP A 162 0.29 15.71 -0.08
N GLU A 163 -0.49 15.79 -1.16
CA GLU A 163 -1.88 16.25 -1.11
C GLU A 163 -2.79 15.22 -0.46
N ALA A 164 -2.63 13.94 -0.81
CA ALA A 164 -3.35 12.83 -0.17
C ALA A 164 -3.09 12.81 1.34
N LEU A 165 -1.82 12.89 1.77
CA LEU A 165 -1.48 12.90 3.20
C LEU A 165 -2.04 14.12 3.92
N ARG A 166 -1.95 15.32 3.33
CA ARG A 166 -2.55 16.54 3.90
C ARG A 166 -4.08 16.43 4.01
N GLY A 167 -4.74 15.92 2.97
CA GLY A 167 -6.18 15.72 2.94
C GLY A 167 -6.65 14.72 4.01
N LEU A 168 -5.89 13.66 4.25
CA LEU A 168 -6.23 12.62 5.23
C LEU A 168 -5.87 12.99 6.68
N LEU A 169 -4.87 13.85 6.90
CA LEU A 169 -4.32 14.15 8.23
C LEU A 169 -4.66 15.54 8.76
N SER A 170 -5.38 16.34 7.98
CA SER A 170 -5.98 17.62 8.39
C SER A 170 -7.05 17.46 9.46
#